data_AF-A0A537F3H1-F1
#
_entry.id   AF-A0A537F3H1-F1
#
_cell.length_a   1.000
_cell.length_b   1.000
_cell.length_c   1.000
_cell.angle_alpha   90.00
_cell.angle_beta   90.00
_cell.angle_gamma   90.00
#
_symmetry.space_group_name_H-M   'P 1'
#
loop_
_entity.id
_entity.type
_entity.pdbx_description
1 polymer ?
#
loop_
_entity_poly.entity_id
_entity_poly.type
_entity_poly.pdbx_seq_one_letter_code
_entity_poly.pdbx_strand_id
1 'polypeptide(L)'
;MSEPGFRSKFKDTDVAVTFRDLILLPGWTEVEPNQVELSTQVTLNHSLNMPFVASPMDTVTESEMAIAVARLGALGVLHRNCTAEEEVEMAKKVKRAESLVIKDVITIRPTETVEYATELMQRHNISGLPVVEAEKLVGIVTGRDVRFADSSLLTKDVMTKKVITAPDDTNIESAKEILHKHRVEKLPLIDKEGRLKGLMTIKDIL
;
A
#
# COMPACT_ATOMS: atom_id res chain seq x y z
N MET A 1 4.23 13.76 45.43
CA MET A 1 5.43 14.35 44.82
C MET A 1 5.30 14.17 43.32
N SER A 2 4.93 15.21 42.60
CA SER A 2 4.79 15.18 41.13
C SER A 2 6.18 15.03 40.50
N GLU A 3 6.33 14.06 39.59
CA GLU A 3 7.56 13.89 38.81
C GLU A 3 7.94 15.20 38.11
N PRO A 4 9.24 15.52 38.01
CA PRO A 4 9.71 16.70 37.31
C PRO A 4 9.38 16.59 35.81
N GLY A 5 8.23 17.16 35.41
CA GLY A 5 7.82 17.23 34.00
C GLY A 5 8.75 18.10 33.15
N PHE A 6 8.56 18.10 31.83
CA PHE A 6 9.40 18.82 30.83
C PHE A 6 9.77 20.26 31.24
N ARG A 7 8.83 21.01 31.85
CA ARG A 7 9.05 22.40 32.31
C ARG A 7 10.10 22.56 33.41
N SER A 8 10.36 21.52 34.19
CA SER A 8 11.40 21.55 35.23
C SER A 8 12.80 21.66 34.65
N LYS A 9 13.03 21.17 33.43
CA LYS A 9 14.31 21.27 32.71
C LYS A 9 14.71 22.72 32.40
N PHE A 10 13.76 23.65 32.46
CA PHE A 10 13.98 25.06 32.13
C PHE A 10 14.17 25.95 33.36
N LYS A 11 13.92 25.44 34.57
CA LYS A 11 13.87 26.27 35.81
C LYS A 11 15.22 26.89 36.17
N ASP A 12 16.31 26.21 35.86
CA ASP A 12 17.68 26.63 36.24
C ASP A 12 18.54 26.92 34.99
N THR A 13 17.93 27.36 33.89
CA THR A 13 18.65 27.60 32.62
C THR A 13 18.91 29.09 32.43
N ASP A 14 20.18 29.47 32.32
CA ASP A 14 20.58 30.86 32.14
C ASP A 14 20.40 31.36 30.70
N VAL A 15 20.46 30.46 29.71
CA VAL A 15 20.42 30.79 28.29
C VAL A 15 19.55 29.80 27.52
N ALA A 16 18.67 30.33 26.67
CA ALA A 16 17.87 29.58 25.72
C ALA A 16 18.12 30.14 24.31
N VAL A 17 18.31 29.25 23.33
CA VAL A 17 18.58 29.60 21.93
C VAL A 17 17.59 28.92 21.00
N THR A 18 17.32 29.55 19.86
CA THR A 18 16.52 29.01 18.75
C THR A 18 17.35 28.95 17.46
N PHE A 19 16.76 28.43 16.37
CA PHE A 19 17.46 28.22 15.10
C PHE A 19 18.11 29.47 14.51
N ARG A 20 17.57 30.66 14.78
CA ARG A 20 18.11 31.93 14.26
C ARG A 20 19.26 32.50 15.07
N ASP A 21 19.55 31.95 16.24
CA ASP A 21 20.61 32.45 17.13
C ASP A 21 21.97 31.83 16.80
N LEU A 22 22.01 30.78 15.96
CA LEU A 22 23.20 29.99 15.68
C LEU A 22 23.45 29.86 14.18
N ILE A 23 24.71 29.66 13.82
CA ILE A 23 25.15 29.24 12.49
C ILE A 23 26.13 28.09 12.62
N LEU A 24 26.11 27.18 11.64
CA LEU A 24 27.10 26.10 11.56
C LEU A 24 28.38 26.65 10.92
N LEU A 25 29.51 26.47 11.60
CA LEU A 25 30.82 26.78 11.04
C LEU A 25 31.24 25.65 10.07
N PRO A 26 31.70 25.98 8.85
CA PRO A 26 32.13 24.97 7.90
C PRO A 26 33.38 24.23 8.38
N GLY A 27 33.43 22.93 8.13
CA GLY A 27 34.58 22.06 8.36
C GLY A 27 35.13 21.50 7.05
N TRP A 28 36.27 20.82 7.13
CA TRP A 28 36.84 20.09 6.00
C TRP A 28 36.07 18.78 5.75
N THR A 29 35.87 18.40 4.49
CA THR A 29 35.12 17.19 4.08
C THR A 29 35.73 16.56 2.84
N GLU A 30 35.72 15.23 2.78
CA GLU A 30 36.06 14.42 1.59
C GLU A 30 34.82 13.87 0.89
N VAL A 31 33.63 14.03 1.49
CA VAL A 31 32.36 13.48 1.00
C VAL A 31 31.66 14.49 0.10
N GLU A 32 31.19 14.04 -1.06
CA GLU A 32 30.35 14.85 -1.94
C GLU A 32 28.90 14.90 -1.43
N PRO A 33 28.14 16.00 -1.66
CA PRO A 33 26.77 16.13 -1.15
C PRO A 33 25.80 15.00 -1.53
N ASN A 34 25.99 14.35 -2.69
CA ASN A 34 25.17 13.22 -3.15
C ASN A 34 25.53 11.87 -2.48
N GLN A 35 26.65 11.80 -1.77
CA GLN A 35 27.12 10.62 -1.03
C GLN A 35 26.69 10.64 0.44
N VAL A 36 26.09 11.74 0.90
CA VAL A 36 25.66 11.89 2.29
C VAL A 36 24.47 10.97 2.57
N GLU A 37 24.59 10.12 3.58
CA GLU A 37 23.50 9.28 4.06
C GLU A 37 22.56 10.08 4.96
N LEU A 38 21.27 10.11 4.60
CA LEU A 38 20.21 10.82 5.32
C LEU A 38 19.37 9.90 6.21
N SER A 39 19.73 8.62 6.30
CA SER A 39 19.00 7.65 7.09
C SER A 39 19.02 8.03 8.58
N THR A 40 17.91 7.81 9.28
CA THR A 40 17.77 8.18 10.69
C THR A 40 16.81 7.26 11.43
N GLN A 41 16.87 7.26 12.76
CA GLN A 41 15.94 6.52 13.63
C GLN A 41 14.80 7.43 14.09
N VAL A 42 13.55 7.04 13.80
CA VAL A 42 12.37 7.80 14.25
C VAL A 42 11.78 7.21 15.54
N THR A 43 11.96 5.90 15.77
CA THR A 43 11.62 5.23 17.02
C THR A 43 12.72 4.24 17.38
N LEU A 44 12.58 3.53 18.50
CA LEU A 44 13.51 2.47 18.90
C LEU A 44 13.67 1.36 17.86
N ASN A 45 12.63 1.11 17.05
CA ASN A 45 12.54 -0.05 16.16
C ASN A 45 12.32 0.32 14.68
N HIS A 46 12.31 1.61 14.32
CA HIS A 46 11.99 2.04 12.96
C HIS A 46 12.95 3.13 12.49
N SER A 47 13.60 2.86 11.36
CA SER A 47 14.41 3.80 10.61
C SER A 47 13.64 4.43 9.45
N LEU A 48 14.05 5.63 9.07
CA LEU A 48 13.62 6.34 7.86
C LEU A 48 14.81 6.54 6.94
N ASN A 49 14.57 6.60 5.63
CA ASN A 49 15.59 6.93 4.64
C ASN A 49 15.86 8.44 4.58
N MET A 50 14.89 9.24 5.03
CA MET A 50 15.01 10.69 5.14
C MET A 50 14.49 11.20 6.50
N PRO A 51 15.11 12.26 7.07
CA PRO A 51 14.79 12.76 8.40
C PRO A 51 13.60 13.73 8.39
N PHE A 52 12.53 13.40 7.67
CA PHE A 52 11.33 14.22 7.59
C PHE A 52 10.11 13.49 8.19
N VAL A 53 9.33 14.23 8.97
CA VAL A 53 8.07 13.77 9.54
C VAL A 53 6.99 14.82 9.29
N ALA A 54 5.91 14.45 8.60
CA ALA A 54 4.78 15.35 8.38
C ALA A 54 3.92 15.46 9.64
N SER A 55 3.52 16.69 9.97
CA SER A 55 2.79 17.03 11.20
C SER A 55 1.38 16.41 11.21
N PRO A 56 0.89 15.88 12.36
CA PRO A 56 -0.46 15.33 12.49
C PRO A 56 -1.53 16.43 12.61
N MET A 57 -1.69 17.21 11.55
CA MET A 57 -2.68 18.28 11.43
C MET A 57 -3.63 17.95 10.29
N ASP A 58 -4.92 18.24 10.46
CA ASP A 58 -5.97 18.03 9.44
C ASP A 58 -5.66 18.74 8.11
N THR A 59 -5.07 19.93 8.20
CA THR A 59 -4.62 20.72 7.05
C THR A 59 -3.31 20.25 6.42
N VAL A 60 -2.66 19.22 6.97
CA VAL A 60 -1.33 18.78 6.55
C VAL A 60 -1.31 17.30 6.15
N THR A 61 -1.75 16.39 7.02
CA THR A 61 -1.49 14.95 6.85
C THR A 61 -2.74 14.10 6.96
N GLU A 62 -3.37 13.87 5.80
CA GLU A 62 -4.31 12.77 5.56
C GLU A 62 -3.63 11.64 4.76
N SER A 63 -4.43 10.72 4.21
CA SER A 63 -3.94 9.53 3.48
C SER A 63 -2.99 9.88 2.34
N GLU A 64 -3.32 10.89 1.53
CA GLU A 64 -2.56 11.23 0.32
C GLU A 64 -1.16 11.75 0.67
N MET A 65 -1.06 12.66 1.65
CA MET A 65 0.22 13.19 2.13
C MET A 65 1.05 12.07 2.77
N ALA A 66 0.44 11.22 3.60
CA ALA A 66 1.16 10.13 4.24
C ALA A 66 1.76 9.15 3.21
N ILE A 67 1.03 8.84 2.13
CA ILE A 67 1.53 8.01 1.02
C ILE A 67 2.67 8.72 0.29
N ALA A 68 2.51 10.01 -0.04
CA ALA A 68 3.51 10.76 -0.79
C ALA A 68 4.84 10.87 -0.01
N VAL A 69 4.77 11.19 1.28
CA VAL A 69 5.95 11.32 2.15
C VAL A 69 6.62 9.96 2.38
N ALA A 70 5.83 8.89 2.54
CA ALA A 70 6.35 7.52 2.66
C ALA A 70 7.14 7.08 1.41
N ARG A 71 6.63 7.37 0.21
CA ARG A 71 7.31 7.07 -1.07
C ARG A 71 8.65 7.80 -1.23
N LEU A 72 8.78 8.96 -0.59
CA LEU A 72 10.03 9.71 -0.53
C LEU A 72 10.99 9.17 0.56
N GLY A 73 10.58 8.18 1.35
CA GLY A 73 11.41 7.59 2.41
C GLY A 73 11.29 8.28 3.77
N ALA A 74 10.26 9.10 3.95
CA ALA A 74 9.96 9.85 5.17
C ALA A 74 8.67 9.32 5.84
N LEU A 75 8.21 9.94 6.93
CA LEU A 75 7.03 9.50 7.69
C LEU A 75 5.89 10.54 7.67
N GLY A 76 4.66 10.10 7.44
CA GLY A 76 3.46 10.91 7.68
C GLY A 76 2.69 10.44 8.92
N VAL A 77 2.36 11.35 9.83
CA VAL A 77 1.51 11.03 11.00
C VAL A 77 0.10 11.53 10.73
N LEU A 78 -0.89 10.64 10.75
CA LEU A 78 -2.29 11.01 10.54
C LEU A 78 -2.80 11.89 11.69
N HIS A 79 -3.60 12.88 11.36
CA HIS A 79 -4.26 13.72 12.36
C HIS A 79 -5.41 12.98 13.07
N ARG A 80 -5.81 13.48 14.24
CA ARG A 80 -6.91 12.92 15.06
C ARG A 80 -8.16 13.80 15.10
N ASN A 81 -8.24 14.79 14.23
CA ASN A 81 -9.42 15.66 14.11
C ASN A 81 -10.49 15.01 13.20
N CYS A 82 -10.84 13.76 13.49
CA CYS A 82 -11.82 12.96 12.76
C CYS A 82 -12.37 11.84 13.67
N THR A 83 -13.34 11.06 13.18
CA THR A 83 -13.82 9.87 13.89
C THR A 83 -12.77 8.74 13.84
N ALA A 84 -12.86 7.80 14.77
CA ALA A 84 -11.95 6.66 14.80
C ALA A 84 -12.07 5.80 13.52
N GLU A 85 -13.28 5.68 12.99
CA GLU A 85 -13.56 4.98 11.74
C GLU A 85 -12.85 5.64 10.55
N GLU A 86 -12.90 6.98 10.46
CA GLU A 86 -12.20 7.73 9.42
C GLU A 86 -10.68 7.60 9.52
N GLU A 87 -10.10 7.71 10.72
CA GLU A 87 -8.66 7.53 10.96
C GLU A 87 -8.20 6.12 10.52
N VAL A 88 -9.00 5.09 10.83
CA VAL A 88 -8.74 3.71 10.42
C VAL A 88 -8.83 3.54 8.91
N GLU A 89 -9.82 4.14 8.24
CA GLU A 89 -9.92 4.10 6.78
C GLU A 89 -8.74 4.82 6.10
N MET A 90 -8.27 5.94 6.67
CA MET A 90 -7.05 6.60 6.19
C MET A 90 -5.84 5.69 6.32
N ALA A 91 -5.65 5.07 7.49
CA ALA A 91 -4.55 4.13 7.72
C ALA A 91 -4.60 2.93 6.77
N LYS A 92 -5.79 2.36 6.51
CA LYS A 92 -5.98 1.29 5.52
C LYS A 92 -5.57 1.72 4.12
N LYS A 93 -5.95 2.93 3.69
CA LYS A 93 -5.53 3.47 2.38
C LYS A 93 -4.01 3.57 2.28
N VAL A 94 -3.34 4.11 3.30
CA VAL A 94 -1.87 4.22 3.35
C VAL A 94 -1.22 2.84 3.25
N LYS A 95 -1.67 1.87 4.05
CA LYS A 95 -1.09 0.51 4.04
C LYS A 95 -1.37 -0.26 2.74
N ARG A 96 -2.46 0.05 2.03
CA ARG A 96 -2.78 -0.54 0.72
C ARG A 96 -2.00 0.10 -0.42
N ALA A 97 -1.53 1.35 -0.27
CA ALA A 97 -0.87 2.10 -1.34
C ALA A 97 0.44 1.48 -1.86
N GLU A 98 1.09 0.62 -1.07
CA GLU A 98 2.26 -0.19 -1.46
C GLU A 98 2.06 -1.69 -1.18
N SER A 99 0.82 -2.14 -0.95
CA SER A 99 0.58 -3.57 -0.78
C SER A 99 0.64 -4.24 -2.16
N LEU A 100 1.83 -4.72 -2.51
CA LEU A 100 2.10 -5.49 -3.73
C LEU A 100 1.22 -6.74 -3.85
N VAL A 101 0.69 -7.21 -2.71
CA VAL A 101 -0.30 -8.27 -2.59
C VAL A 101 -1.61 -7.68 -2.08
N ILE A 102 -2.66 -7.75 -2.88
CA ILE A 102 -4.03 -7.42 -2.46
C ILE A 102 -4.58 -8.64 -1.73
N LYS A 103 -4.81 -8.54 -0.41
CA LYS A 103 -5.36 -9.66 0.41
C LYS A 103 -6.89 -9.74 0.36
N ASP A 104 -7.56 -8.59 0.48
CA ASP A 104 -9.02 -8.49 0.37
C ASP A 104 -9.43 -8.44 -1.11
N VAL A 105 -9.27 -9.58 -1.79
CA VAL A 105 -9.58 -9.67 -3.22
C VAL A 105 -11.08 -9.75 -3.40
N ILE A 106 -11.63 -8.86 -4.23
CA ILE A 106 -13.03 -8.92 -4.62
C ILE A 106 -13.19 -10.06 -5.63
N THR A 107 -14.00 -11.04 -5.28
CA THR A 107 -14.24 -12.25 -6.07
C THR A 107 -15.67 -12.31 -6.58
N ILE A 108 -15.88 -13.13 -7.60
CA ILE A 108 -17.20 -13.40 -8.19
C ILE A 108 -17.44 -14.91 -8.28
N ARG A 109 -18.70 -15.35 -8.23
CA ARG A 109 -19.06 -16.77 -8.40
C ARG A 109 -19.22 -17.13 -9.88
N PRO A 110 -18.96 -18.40 -10.27
CA PRO A 110 -19.13 -18.85 -11.66
C PRO A 110 -20.58 -18.75 -12.16
N THR A 111 -21.56 -18.76 -11.25
CA THR A 111 -23.00 -18.69 -11.53
C THR A 111 -23.56 -17.27 -11.59
N GLU A 112 -22.74 -16.25 -11.35
CA GLU A 112 -23.16 -14.84 -11.45
C GLU A 112 -23.04 -14.34 -12.89
N THR A 113 -23.76 -13.28 -13.22
CA THR A 113 -23.84 -12.76 -14.60
C THR A 113 -22.69 -11.82 -14.93
N VAL A 114 -22.42 -11.64 -16.22
CA VAL A 114 -21.49 -10.64 -16.74
C VAL A 114 -21.89 -9.21 -16.35
N GLU A 115 -23.20 -8.94 -16.27
CA GLU A 115 -23.73 -7.67 -15.77
C GLU A 115 -23.24 -7.37 -14.35
N TYR A 116 -23.40 -8.33 -13.43
CA TYR A 116 -22.97 -8.18 -12.05
C TYR A 116 -21.45 -8.04 -11.92
N ALA A 117 -20.70 -8.79 -12.75
CA ALA A 117 -19.24 -8.64 -12.83
C ALA A 117 -18.83 -7.22 -13.23
N THR A 118 -19.52 -6.65 -14.21
CA THR A 118 -19.27 -5.29 -14.72
C THR A 118 -19.60 -4.24 -13.66
N GLU A 119 -20.71 -4.42 -12.93
CA GLU A 119 -21.10 -3.55 -11.83
C GLU A 119 -20.04 -3.55 -10.70
N LEU A 120 -19.57 -4.73 -10.28
CA LEU A 120 -18.51 -4.85 -9.27
C LEU A 120 -17.22 -4.18 -9.72
N MET A 121 -16.81 -4.38 -10.98
CA MET A 121 -15.61 -3.75 -11.54
C MET A 121 -15.71 -2.22 -11.51
N GLN A 122 -16.87 -1.65 -11.85
CA GLN A 122 -17.08 -0.21 -11.83
C GLN A 122 -17.12 0.34 -10.40
N ARG A 123 -17.90 -0.30 -9.52
CA ARG A 123 -18.08 0.14 -8.13
C ARG A 123 -16.77 0.19 -7.35
N HIS A 124 -15.88 -0.75 -7.61
CA HIS A 124 -14.60 -0.87 -6.93
C HIS A 124 -13.40 -0.38 -7.75
N ASN A 125 -13.64 0.13 -8.96
CA ASN A 125 -12.61 0.60 -9.89
C ASN A 125 -11.51 -0.45 -10.18
N ILE A 126 -11.91 -1.71 -10.36
CA ILE A 126 -11.01 -2.86 -10.60
C ILE A 126 -11.19 -3.38 -12.03
N SER A 127 -10.09 -3.76 -12.68
CA SER A 127 -10.07 -4.21 -14.09
C SER A 127 -10.23 -5.73 -14.28
N GLY A 128 -10.47 -6.48 -13.20
CA GLY A 128 -10.65 -7.93 -13.26
C GLY A 128 -10.99 -8.53 -11.91
N LEU A 129 -11.70 -9.66 -11.94
CA LEU A 129 -12.25 -10.36 -10.79
C LEU A 129 -11.84 -11.83 -10.86
N PRO A 130 -11.17 -12.36 -9.83
CA PRO A 130 -11.00 -13.79 -9.68
C PRO A 130 -12.35 -14.49 -9.47
N VAL A 131 -12.55 -15.58 -10.18
CA VAL A 131 -13.75 -16.40 -10.06
C VAL A 131 -13.48 -17.51 -9.05
N VAL A 132 -14.30 -17.57 -8.00
CA VAL A 132 -14.12 -18.50 -6.88
C VAL A 132 -15.37 -19.34 -6.69
N GLU A 133 -15.18 -20.65 -6.53
CA GLU A 133 -16.23 -21.62 -6.21
C GLU A 133 -15.79 -22.43 -4.99
N ALA A 134 -16.62 -22.47 -3.95
CA ALA A 134 -16.31 -23.15 -2.68
C ALA A 134 -14.89 -22.80 -2.15
N GLU A 135 -14.56 -21.50 -2.12
CA GLU A 135 -13.26 -20.93 -1.74
C GLU A 135 -12.08 -21.19 -2.69
N LYS A 136 -12.24 -22.03 -3.72
CA LYS A 136 -11.18 -22.34 -4.69
C LYS A 136 -11.22 -21.43 -5.90
N LEU A 137 -10.05 -21.01 -6.35
CA LEU A 137 -9.92 -20.26 -7.59
C LEU A 137 -10.21 -21.16 -8.79
N VAL A 138 -11.24 -20.84 -9.57
CA VAL A 138 -11.66 -21.61 -10.76
C VAL A 138 -11.46 -20.84 -12.07
N GLY A 139 -11.20 -19.54 -12.00
CA GLY A 139 -10.99 -18.71 -13.19
C GLY A 139 -10.65 -17.26 -12.86
N ILE A 140 -10.46 -16.45 -13.90
CA ILE A 140 -10.39 -14.99 -13.81
C ILE A 140 -11.18 -14.38 -14.95
N VAL A 141 -11.90 -13.30 -14.65
CA VAL A 141 -12.58 -12.46 -15.64
C VAL A 141 -11.96 -11.09 -15.63
N THR A 142 -11.67 -10.55 -16.80
CA THR A 142 -11.09 -9.22 -16.96
C THR A 142 -12.02 -8.30 -17.73
N GLY A 143 -11.75 -7.00 -17.68
CA GLY A 143 -12.48 -6.01 -18.49
C GLY A 143 -12.52 -6.33 -19.99
N ARG A 144 -11.52 -7.07 -20.50
CA ARG A 144 -11.49 -7.51 -21.91
C ARG A 144 -12.53 -8.59 -22.21
N ASP A 145 -12.79 -9.48 -21.25
CA ASP A 145 -13.69 -10.61 -21.42
C ASP A 145 -15.17 -10.17 -21.35
N VAL A 146 -15.46 -9.15 -20.53
CA VAL A 146 -16.83 -8.62 -20.36
C VAL A 146 -17.22 -7.55 -21.37
N ARG A 147 -16.26 -6.83 -21.99
CA ARG A 147 -16.55 -5.67 -22.86
C ARG A 147 -17.43 -5.99 -24.07
N PHE A 148 -17.36 -7.20 -24.60
CA PHE A 148 -18.13 -7.63 -25.78
C PHE A 148 -19.03 -8.85 -25.52
N ALA A 149 -19.13 -9.28 -24.26
CA ALA A 149 -19.99 -10.39 -23.88
C ALA A 149 -21.43 -9.90 -23.65
N ASP A 150 -22.40 -10.77 -23.93
CA ASP A 150 -23.78 -10.52 -23.57
C ASP A 150 -23.93 -10.50 -22.04
N SER A 151 -24.58 -9.46 -21.52
CA SER A 151 -24.78 -9.21 -20.09
C SER A 151 -25.47 -10.37 -19.36
N SER A 152 -26.29 -11.15 -20.08
CA SER A 152 -27.04 -12.29 -19.54
C SER A 152 -26.20 -13.56 -19.37
N LEU A 153 -25.02 -13.63 -19.99
CA LEU A 153 -24.14 -14.79 -19.86
C LEU A 153 -23.60 -14.92 -18.44
N LEU A 154 -23.27 -16.15 -18.07
CA LEU A 154 -22.67 -16.44 -16.79
C LEU A 154 -21.16 -16.25 -16.85
N THR A 155 -20.60 -15.88 -15.70
CA THR A 155 -19.17 -15.62 -15.53
C THR A 155 -18.33 -16.84 -15.93
N LYS A 156 -18.81 -18.06 -15.66
CA LYS A 156 -18.14 -19.31 -16.06
C LYS A 156 -17.96 -19.50 -17.56
N ASP A 157 -18.80 -18.86 -18.38
CA ASP A 157 -18.83 -19.02 -19.82
C ASP A 157 -17.84 -18.07 -20.52
N VAL A 158 -17.51 -16.95 -19.86
CA VAL A 158 -16.57 -15.93 -20.38
C VAL A 158 -15.21 -15.96 -19.70
N MET A 159 -15.07 -16.60 -18.53
CA MET A 159 -13.83 -16.60 -17.76
C MET A 159 -12.69 -17.39 -18.41
N THR A 160 -11.47 -16.93 -18.16
CA THR A 160 -10.27 -17.74 -18.42
C THR A 160 -10.13 -18.79 -17.33
N LYS A 161 -10.33 -20.07 -17.68
CA LYS A 161 -10.22 -21.21 -16.74
C LYS A 161 -8.78 -21.57 -16.37
N LYS A 162 -7.85 -21.43 -17.31
CA LYS A 162 -6.43 -21.75 -17.09
C LYS A 162 -5.68 -20.52 -16.59
N VAL A 163 -5.88 -20.23 -15.31
CA VAL A 163 -5.25 -19.07 -14.66
C VAL A 163 -3.82 -19.43 -14.27
N ILE A 164 -2.88 -18.52 -14.56
CA ILE A 164 -1.53 -18.62 -14.02
C ILE A 164 -1.59 -18.12 -12.57
N THR A 165 -1.19 -18.97 -11.63
CA THR A 165 -1.20 -18.68 -10.20
C THR A 165 0.19 -18.82 -9.61
N ALA A 166 0.38 -18.27 -8.41
CA ALA A 166 1.59 -18.49 -7.62
C ALA A 166 1.23 -18.81 -6.16
N PRO A 167 2.13 -19.43 -5.39
CA PRO A 167 1.98 -19.61 -3.95
C PRO A 167 1.78 -18.30 -3.17
N ASP A 168 1.14 -18.35 -1.99
CA ASP A 168 0.89 -17.18 -1.15
C ASP A 168 2.14 -16.56 -0.49
N ASP A 169 3.26 -17.29 -0.47
CA ASP A 169 4.58 -16.84 -0.03
C ASP A 169 5.47 -16.29 -1.16
N THR A 170 4.94 -16.15 -2.38
CA THR A 170 5.69 -15.69 -3.55
C THR A 170 6.25 -14.27 -3.34
N ASN A 171 7.56 -14.12 -3.55
CA ASN A 171 8.23 -12.83 -3.49
C ASN A 171 8.02 -12.00 -4.78
N ILE A 172 8.35 -10.71 -4.69
CA ILE A 172 8.11 -9.73 -5.76
C ILE A 172 8.89 -10.05 -7.04
N GLU A 173 10.15 -10.48 -6.90
CA GLU A 173 11.02 -10.81 -8.02
C GLU A 173 10.48 -12.01 -8.81
N SER A 174 10.10 -13.08 -8.09
CA SER A 174 9.49 -14.28 -8.69
C SER A 174 8.15 -13.94 -9.33
N ALA A 175 7.32 -13.12 -8.68
CA ALA A 175 6.06 -12.65 -9.25
C ALA A 175 6.28 -11.88 -10.56
N LYS A 176 7.29 -11.00 -10.60
CA LYS A 176 7.68 -10.24 -11.81
C LYS A 176 8.12 -11.16 -12.94
N GLU A 177 8.92 -12.19 -12.64
CA GLU A 177 9.32 -13.20 -13.62
C GLU A 177 8.12 -13.99 -14.17
N ILE A 178 7.20 -14.43 -13.30
CA ILE A 178 6.01 -15.18 -13.70
C ILE A 178 5.09 -14.32 -14.59
N LEU A 179 4.80 -13.08 -14.17
CA LEU A 179 3.99 -12.13 -14.92
C LEU A 179 4.58 -11.87 -16.31
N HIS A 180 5.90 -11.64 -16.39
CA HIS A 180 6.61 -11.38 -17.64
C HIS A 180 6.64 -12.62 -18.56
N LYS A 181 6.99 -13.79 -18.01
CA LYS A 181 7.08 -15.06 -18.75
C LYS A 181 5.73 -15.44 -19.37
N HIS A 182 4.64 -15.28 -18.62
CA HIS A 182 3.32 -15.67 -19.06
C HIS A 182 2.53 -14.54 -19.74
N ARG A 183 3.09 -13.32 -19.78
CA ARG A 183 2.46 -12.12 -20.37
C ARG A 183 1.07 -11.84 -19.81
N VAL A 184 0.92 -12.00 -18.50
CA VAL A 184 -0.32 -11.73 -17.77
C VAL A 184 -0.14 -10.53 -16.85
N GLU A 185 -1.20 -9.75 -16.66
CA GLU A 185 -1.17 -8.52 -15.84
C GLU A 185 -1.51 -8.77 -14.36
N LYS A 186 -2.14 -9.92 -14.08
CA LYS A 186 -2.71 -10.26 -12.77
C LYS A 186 -2.26 -11.67 -12.41
N LEU A 187 -1.74 -11.83 -11.20
CA LEU A 187 -1.24 -13.09 -10.66
C LEU A 187 -1.96 -13.40 -9.35
N PRO A 188 -3.00 -14.25 -9.37
CA PRO A 188 -3.65 -14.73 -8.16
C PRO A 188 -2.70 -15.60 -7.33
N LEU A 189 -2.66 -15.33 -6.03
CA LEU A 189 -1.90 -16.09 -5.06
C LEU A 189 -2.82 -17.11 -4.38
N ILE A 190 -2.42 -18.37 -4.38
CA ILE A 190 -3.20 -19.49 -3.85
C ILE A 190 -2.44 -20.24 -2.76
N ASP A 191 -3.17 -20.83 -1.82
CA ASP A 191 -2.61 -21.78 -0.86
C ASP A 191 -2.47 -23.20 -1.45
N LYS A 192 -1.97 -24.14 -0.65
CA LYS A 192 -1.78 -25.55 -1.02
C LYS A 192 -3.09 -26.26 -1.36
N GLU A 193 -4.23 -25.78 -0.86
CA GLU A 193 -5.56 -26.32 -1.11
C GLU A 193 -6.24 -25.69 -2.35
N GLY A 194 -5.59 -24.71 -2.99
CA GLY A 194 -6.07 -23.98 -4.15
C GLY A 194 -7.02 -22.82 -3.83
N ARG A 195 -7.05 -22.36 -2.57
CA ARG A 195 -7.86 -21.22 -2.16
C ARG A 195 -7.15 -19.92 -2.44
N LEU A 196 -7.91 -18.90 -2.87
CA LEU A 196 -7.37 -17.58 -3.16
C LEU A 196 -6.96 -16.87 -1.84
N LYS A 197 -5.70 -16.51 -1.72
CA LYS A 197 -5.13 -15.76 -0.58
C LYS A 197 -4.76 -14.32 -0.91
N GLY A 198 -4.56 -14.02 -2.19
CA GLY A 198 -4.28 -12.67 -2.64
C GLY A 198 -4.21 -12.52 -4.14
N LEU A 199 -3.93 -11.30 -4.58
CA LEU A 199 -3.75 -10.94 -5.98
C LEU A 199 -2.60 -9.95 -6.11
N MET A 200 -1.63 -10.25 -6.97
CA MET A 200 -0.60 -9.29 -7.37
C MET A 200 -0.90 -8.78 -8.77
N THR A 201 -0.64 -7.50 -9.04
CA THR A 201 -0.77 -6.95 -10.39
C THR A 201 0.53 -6.32 -10.87
N ILE A 202 0.72 -6.30 -12.19
CA ILE A 202 1.91 -5.68 -12.81
C ILE A 202 2.00 -4.18 -12.52
N LYS A 203 0.86 -3.51 -12.28
CA LYS A 203 0.82 -2.09 -11.91
C LYS A 203 1.35 -1.85 -10.51
N ASP A 204 1.21 -2.82 -9.61
CA ASP A 204 1.70 -2.69 -8.24
C ASP A 204 3.20 -2.99 -8.18
N ILE A 205 3.71 -3.88 -9.04
CA ILE A 205 5.11 -4.32 -9.07
C ILE A 205 6.06 -3.36 -9.82
N LEU A 206 5.55 -2.52 -10.73
CA LEU A 206 6.32 -1.55 -11.52
C LEU A 206 6.33 -0.16 -10.88
#